data_AF-A0A1F4ZB70-F1
#
_entry.id   AF-A0A1F4ZB70-F1
#
_cell.length_a   1.000
_cell.length_b   1.000
_cell.length_c   1.000
_cell.angle_alpha   90.00
_cell.angle_beta   90.00
_cell.angle_gamma   90.00
#
_symmetry.space_group_name_H-M   'P 1'
#
loop_
_entity.id
_entity.type
_entity.pdbx_description
1 polymer ?
#
loop_
_entity_poly.entity_id
_entity_poly.type
_entity_poly.pdbx_seq_one_letter_code
_entity_poly.pdbx_strand_id
1 'polypeptide(L)'
;MVRRFPKAQNYLDTVDWMRADELDRIARELLNDGAFFERVDDVLGRKFRHGKTETTGMDRDGRLAKIRRETLQGKWFRYMIEGANGQWYEPEEKIWVLAMVELFRRRKKTT
;
A
#
# COMPACT_ATOMS: atom_id res chain seq x y z
N MET A 1 14.61 0.63 18.44
CA MET A 1 14.10 0.06 17.18
C MET A 1 13.61 1.22 16.32
N VAL A 2 14.16 1.42 15.11
CA VAL A 2 13.74 2.52 14.23
C VAL A 2 12.38 2.17 13.64
N ARG A 3 11.36 3.02 13.87
CA ARG A 3 10.03 2.84 13.26
C ARG A 3 10.13 3.14 11.77
N ARG A 4 9.91 2.13 10.91
CA ARG A 4 10.00 2.26 9.44
C ARG A 4 8.91 3.20 8.87
N PHE A 5 7.77 3.30 9.56
CA PHE A 5 6.59 4.08 9.17
C PHE A 5 5.94 4.73 10.42
N PRO A 6 6.53 5.80 10.96
CA PRO A 6 6.07 6.41 12.21
C PRO A 6 4.65 6.98 12.13
N LYS A 7 4.20 7.52 10.99
CA LYS A 7 2.86 8.11 10.89
C LYS A 7 1.78 7.04 10.90
N ALA A 8 1.96 5.98 10.10
CA ALA A 8 1.05 4.85 10.07
C ALA A 8 1.01 4.13 11.43
N GLN A 9 2.15 3.96 12.10
CA GLN A 9 2.18 3.41 13.45
C GLN A 9 1.31 4.25 14.41
N ASN A 10 1.50 5.58 14.43
CA ASN A 10 0.74 6.47 15.30
C ASN A 10 -0.76 6.41 15.00
N TYR A 11 -1.15 6.40 13.71
CA TYR A 11 -2.55 6.23 13.33
C TYR A 11 -3.10 4.88 13.80
N LEU A 12 -2.43 3.77 13.52
CA LEU A 12 -2.89 2.43 13.89
C LEU A 12 -2.93 2.20 15.40
N ASP A 13 -2.14 2.93 16.19
CA ASP A 13 -2.21 2.89 17.65
C ASP A 13 -3.49 3.55 18.20
N THR A 14 -4.18 4.36 17.40
CA THR A 14 -5.47 4.98 17.75
C THR A 14 -6.69 4.23 17.21
N VAL A 15 -6.48 3.24 16.34
CA VAL A 15 -7.58 2.49 15.71
C VAL A 15 -8.27 1.57 16.71
N ASP A 16 -9.61 1.59 16.72
CA ASP A 16 -10.43 0.59 17.39
C ASP A 16 -10.42 -0.72 16.59
N TRP A 17 -9.69 -1.71 17.10
CA TRP A 17 -9.52 -3.02 16.45
C TRP A 17 -10.80 -3.83 16.32
N MET A 18 -11.84 -3.54 17.11
CA MET A 18 -13.15 -4.18 16.93
C MET A 18 -13.85 -3.70 15.65
N ARG A 19 -13.50 -2.51 15.16
CA ARG A 19 -14.10 -1.86 13.99
C ARG A 19 -13.12 -1.62 12.85
N ALA A 20 -11.85 -2.00 13.02
CA ALA A 20 -10.80 -1.80 12.03
C ALA A 20 -11.13 -2.49 10.69
N ASP A 21 -10.97 -1.73 9.61
CA ASP A 21 -11.16 -2.20 8.25
C ASP A 21 -10.02 -3.18 7.83
N GLU A 22 -10.18 -3.86 6.70
CA GLU A 22 -9.17 -4.81 6.22
C GLU A 22 -7.84 -4.13 5.86
N LEU A 23 -7.88 -2.88 5.41
CA LEU A 23 -6.68 -2.12 5.03
C LEU A 23 -5.84 -1.80 6.27
N ASP A 24 -6.48 -1.36 7.37
CA ASP A 24 -5.87 -1.11 8.67
C ASP A 24 -5.22 -2.37 9.25
N ARG A 25 -5.92 -3.51 9.15
CA ARG A 25 -5.39 -4.82 9.59
C ARG A 25 -4.16 -5.23 8.80
N ILE A 26 -4.19 -5.12 7.47
CA ILE A 26 -3.03 -5.43 6.62
C ILE A 26 -1.87 -4.48 6.92
N ALA A 27 -2.13 -3.18 7.10
CA ALA A 27 -1.11 -2.21 7.45
C ALA A 27 -0.45 -2.54 8.81
N ARG A 28 -1.23 -3.00 9.81
CA ARG A 28 -0.68 -3.47 11.09
C ARG A 28 0.14 -4.74 10.96
N GLU A 29 -0.29 -5.70 10.15
CA GLU A 29 0.51 -6.88 9.82
C GLU A 29 1.84 -6.50 9.18
N LEU A 30 1.83 -5.57 8.21
CA LEU A 30 3.03 -5.07 7.54
C LEU A 30 4.02 -4.35 8.49
N LEU A 31 3.52 -3.69 9.53
CA LEU A 31 4.37 -3.06 10.56
C LEU A 31 5.05 -4.10 11.45
N ASN A 32 4.34 -5.18 11.77
CA ASN A 32 4.76 -6.13 12.81
C ASN A 32 5.49 -7.36 12.25
N ASP A 33 5.27 -7.72 10.98
CA ASP A 33 5.92 -8.85 10.31
C ASP A 33 6.82 -8.35 9.17
N GLY A 34 8.12 -8.29 9.43
CA GLY A 34 9.13 -7.89 8.45
C GLY A 34 9.21 -8.84 7.25
N ALA A 35 8.99 -10.14 7.43
CA ALA A 35 9.01 -11.09 6.32
C ALA A 35 7.78 -10.89 5.41
N PHE A 36 6.62 -10.61 6.00
CA PHE A 36 5.43 -10.23 5.23
C PHE A 36 5.63 -8.92 4.47
N PHE A 37 6.23 -7.92 5.12
CA PHE A 37 6.59 -6.67 4.46
C PHE A 37 7.43 -6.90 3.20
N GLU A 38 8.56 -7.61 3.32
CA GLU A 38 9.47 -7.81 2.18
C GLU A 38 8.80 -8.61 1.05
N ARG A 39 7.93 -9.58 1.38
CA ARG A 39 7.13 -10.30 0.38
C ARG A 39 6.17 -9.38 -0.38
N VAL A 40 5.45 -8.50 0.32
CA VAL A 40 4.50 -7.58 -0.32
C VAL A 40 5.25 -6.50 -1.11
N ASP A 41 6.41 -6.06 -0.63
CA ASP A 41 7.23 -5.08 -1.36
C ASP A 41 7.79 -5.63 -2.66
N ASP A 42 8.30 -6.87 -2.66
CA ASP A 42 8.75 -7.50 -3.90
C ASP A 42 7.58 -7.74 -4.88
N VAL A 43 6.38 -8.08 -4.38
CA VAL A 43 5.17 -8.16 -5.21
C VAL A 43 4.84 -6.81 -5.86
N LEU A 44 4.95 -5.72 -5.10
CA LEU A 44 4.78 -4.37 -5.64
C LEU A 44 5.86 -4.08 -6.70
N GLY A 45 7.12 -4.36 -6.41
CA GLY A 45 8.25 -4.16 -7.32
C GLY A 45 8.07 -4.92 -8.65
N ARG A 46 7.61 -6.17 -8.60
CA ARG A 46 7.33 -7.00 -9.79
C ARG A 46 6.27 -6.39 -10.71
N LYS A 47 5.27 -5.68 -10.16
CA LYS A 47 4.20 -5.05 -10.95
C LYS A 47 4.70 -3.95 -11.89
N PHE A 48 5.82 -3.32 -11.54
CA PHE A 48 6.43 -2.24 -12.31
C PHE A 48 7.71 -2.66 -13.05
N ARG A 49 7.98 -3.96 -13.20
CA ARG A 49 9.05 -4.45 -14.08
C ARG A 49 8.66 -4.22 -15.55
N HIS A 50 9.66 -4.25 -16.44
CA HIS A 50 9.47 -4.09 -17.89
C HIS A 50 8.82 -2.77 -18.32
N GLY A 51 9.11 -1.67 -17.62
CA GLY A 51 8.64 -0.33 -18.01
C GLY A 51 7.17 -0.04 -17.67
N LYS A 52 6.47 -0.93 -16.97
CA LYS A 52 5.14 -0.63 -16.44
C LYS A 52 5.23 0.48 -15.40
N THR A 53 4.43 1.53 -15.59
CA THR A 53 4.35 2.69 -14.69
C THR A 53 3.13 2.65 -13.78
N GLU A 54 2.15 1.79 -14.08
CA GLU A 54 0.88 1.70 -13.35
C GLU A 54 0.52 0.25 -13.02
N THR A 55 -0.16 0.08 -11.88
CA THR A 55 -0.76 -1.18 -11.43
C THR A 55 -2.07 -0.89 -10.71
N THR A 56 -2.85 -1.94 -10.47
CA THR A 56 -4.07 -1.88 -9.65
C THR A 56 -3.79 -2.27 -8.20
N GLY A 57 -4.42 -1.56 -7.27
CA GLY A 57 -4.67 -1.93 -5.88
C GLY A 57 -6.14 -1.76 -5.53
N MET A 58 -6.47 -1.86 -4.25
CA MET A 58 -7.83 -1.68 -3.75
C MET A 58 -7.81 -0.73 -2.55
N ASP A 59 -8.72 0.23 -2.54
CA ASP A 59 -8.89 1.15 -1.40
C ASP A 59 -9.70 0.52 -0.27
N ARG A 60 -9.89 1.29 0.82
CA ARG A 60 -10.65 0.83 1.99
C ARG A 60 -12.13 0.56 1.72
N ASP A 61 -12.71 1.20 0.70
CA ASP A 61 -14.12 1.01 0.33
C ASP A 61 -14.28 -0.18 -0.64
N GLY A 62 -13.21 -0.93 -0.91
CA GLY A 62 -13.19 -2.05 -1.83
C GLY A 62 -13.16 -1.64 -3.31
N ARG A 63 -12.91 -0.36 -3.62
CA ARG A 63 -12.85 0.13 -4.99
C ARG A 63 -11.48 -0.14 -5.58
N LEU A 64 -11.45 -0.45 -6.87
CA LEU A 64 -10.21 -0.55 -7.62
C LEU A 64 -9.58 0.83 -7.74
N ALA A 65 -8.33 0.96 -7.29
CA ALA A 65 -7.55 2.18 -7.41
C ALA A 65 -6.33 1.91 -8.29
N LYS A 66 -5.97 2.89 -9.14
CA LYS A 66 -4.69 2.85 -9.84
C LYS A 66 -3.58 3.34 -8.92
N ILE A 67 -2.44 2.67 -9.02
CA ILE A 67 -1.21 3.01 -8.34
C ILE A 67 -0.17 3.26 -9.42
N ARG A 68 0.40 4.45 -9.44
CA ARG A 68 1.48 4.84 -10.34
C ARG A 68 2.79 4.88 -9.59
N ARG A 69 3.88 4.43 -10.23
CA ARG A 69 5.24 4.64 -9.73
C ARG A 69 5.94 5.68 -10.59
N GLU A 70 6.40 6.75 -9.97
CA GLU A 70 7.14 7.80 -10.63
C GLU A 70 8.61 7.76 -10.21
N THR A 71 9.51 7.77 -11.18
CA THR A 71 10.95 7.86 -10.93
C THR A 71 11.30 9.29 -10.56
N LEU A 72 11.82 9.48 -9.36
CA LEU A 72 12.49 10.70 -8.91
C LEU A 72 13.98 10.58 -9.24
N GLN A 73 14.64 11.71 -9.51
CA GLN A 73 16.05 11.85 -9.90
C GLN A 73 16.91 10.60 -9.61
N GLY A 74 17.25 9.84 -10.66
CA GLY A 74 18.03 8.61 -10.55
C GLY A 74 17.20 7.37 -10.19
N LYS A 75 17.49 6.76 -9.03
CA LYS A 75 16.91 5.45 -8.60
C LYS A 75 15.81 5.58 -7.55
N TRP A 76 15.41 6.80 -7.20
CA TRP A 76 14.38 7.03 -6.20
C TRP A 76 13.01 6.91 -6.86
N PHE A 77 12.03 6.37 -6.15
CA PHE A 77 10.67 6.26 -6.67
C PHE A 77 9.70 6.78 -5.63
N ARG A 78 8.69 7.50 -6.09
CA ARG A 78 7.47 7.75 -5.31
C ARG A 78 6.30 6.97 -5.90
N TYR A 79 5.30 6.76 -5.07
CA TYR A 79 4.06 6.10 -5.48
C TYR A 79 2.93 7.12 -5.41
N MET A 80 2.06 7.10 -6.41
CA MET A 80 0.86 7.93 -6.47
C MET A 80 -0.36 7.01 -6.52
N ILE A 81 -1.45 7.41 -5.86
CA ILE A 81 -2.73 6.71 -5.86
C ILE A 81 -3.76 7.60 -6.54
N GLU A 82 -4.54 7.03 -7.46
CA GLU A 82 -5.70 7.70 -8.07
C GLU A 82 -6.85 7.69 -7.05
N GLY A 83 -7.26 8.88 -6.60
CA GLY A 83 -8.43 9.05 -5.75
C GLY A 83 -9.73 8.88 -6.54
N ALA A 84 -10.86 8.79 -5.83
CA ALA A 84 -12.18 8.62 -6.45
C ALA A 84 -12.60 9.76 -7.39
N ASN A 85 -11.96 10.94 -7.27
CA ASN A 85 -12.15 12.10 -8.13
C ASN A 85 -11.22 12.11 -9.37
N GLY A 86 -10.43 11.05 -9.60
CA GLY A 86 -9.46 10.95 -10.70
C GLY A 86 -8.18 11.75 -10.49
N GLN A 87 -8.01 12.42 -9.34
CA GLN A 87 -6.77 13.11 -9.00
C GLN A 87 -5.75 12.14 -8.40
N TRP A 88 -4.46 12.45 -8.59
CA TRP A 88 -3.36 11.65 -8.09
C TRP A 88 -2.81 12.24 -6.78
N TYR A 89 -2.64 11.39 -5.78
CA TYR A 89 -2.12 11.78 -4.47
C TYR A 89 -0.94 10.90 -4.07
N GLU A 90 0.08 11.52 -3.49
CA GLU A 90 1.17 10.80 -2.84
C GLU A 90 0.68 10.40 -1.43
N PRO A 91 0.65 9.09 -1.10
CA PRO A 91 0.30 8.67 0.25
C PRO A 91 1.40 9.11 1.21
N GLU A 92 1.00 9.42 2.46
CA GLU A 92 1.95 9.89 3.47
C GLU A 92 3.14 8.93 3.68
N GLU A 93 2.88 7.63 3.57
CA GLU A 93 3.86 6.57 3.73
C GLU A 93 3.56 5.39 2.78
N LYS A 94 4.62 4.77 2.25
CA LYS A 94 4.56 3.63 1.30
C LYS A 94 3.74 2.44 1.81
N ILE A 95 3.63 2.27 3.13
CA ILE A 95 2.89 1.16 3.73
C ILE A 95 1.42 1.11 3.27
N TRP A 96 0.81 2.26 2.99
CA TRP A 96 -0.56 2.31 2.47
C TRP A 96 -0.66 1.72 1.06
N VAL A 97 0.33 1.99 0.20
CA VAL A 97 0.41 1.40 -1.15
C VAL A 97 0.53 -0.12 -1.05
N LEU A 98 1.37 -0.61 -0.15
CA LEU A 98 1.56 -2.04 0.09
C LEU A 98 0.27 -2.69 0.59
N ALA A 99 -0.41 -2.04 1.55
CA ALA A 99 -1.69 -2.52 2.07
C ALA A 99 -2.75 -2.62 0.97
N MET A 100 -2.88 -1.60 0.12
CA MET A 100 -3.84 -1.60 -1.00
C MET A 100 -3.55 -2.71 -2.02
N VAL A 101 -2.28 -2.98 -2.29
CA VAL A 101 -1.85 -4.02 -3.23
C VAL A 101 -2.15 -5.41 -2.69
N GLU A 102 -1.89 -5.63 -1.40
CA GLU A 102 -2.17 -6.89 -0.76
C GLU A 102 -3.67 -7.12 -0.57
N LEU A 103 -4.44 -6.09 -0.21
CA LEU A 103 -5.91 -6.15 -0.12
C LEU A 103 -6.51 -6.63 -1.44
N PHE A 104 -6.13 -5.98 -2.55
CA PHE A 104 -6.53 -6.40 -3.89
C PHE A 104 -6.18 -7.86 -4.19
N ARG A 105 -4.99 -8.30 -3.77
CA ARG A 105 -4.50 -9.66 -4.02
C ARG A 105 -5.25 -10.71 -3.19
N ARG A 106 -5.60 -10.40 -1.93
CA ARG A 106 -6.43 -11.25 -1.06
C ARG A 106 -7.85 -11.40 -1.65
N ARG A 107 -8.44 -10.30 -2.11
CA ARG A 107 -9.75 -10.30 -2.77
C ARG A 107 -9.78 -11.10 -4.06
N LYS A 108 -8.75 -10.95 -4.92
CA LYS A 108 -8.61 -11.73 -6.15
C LYS A 108 -8.44 -13.23 -5.95
N LYS A 109 -7.90 -13.68 -4.81
CA LYS A 109 -7.80 -15.12 -4.50
C LYS A 109 -9.10 -15.74 -4.01
N THR A 110 -10.06 -14.90 -3.61
CA THR A 110 -11.35 -15.33 -3.05
C THR A 110 -12.43 -15.46 -4.13
N THR A 111 -12.15 -14.98 -5.35
CA THR A 111 -12.99 -15.14 -6.56
C THR A 111 -12.39 -16.22 -7.45
#